data_AF-A0A9Q3CDQ4-F1
#
_entry.id   AF-A0A9Q3CDQ4-F1
#
_cell.length_a   1.000
_cell.length_b   1.000
_cell.length_c   1.000
_cell.angle_alpha   90.00
_cell.angle_beta   90.00
_cell.angle_gamma   90.00
#
_symmetry.space_group_name_H-M   'P 1'
#
loop_
_entity.id
_entity.type
_entity.pdbx_description
1 polymer ?
#
loop_
_entity_poly.entity_id
_entity_poly.type
_entity_poly.pdbx_seq_one_letter_code
_entity_poly.pdbx_strand_id
1 'polypeptide(L)'
;MVNQYVQTEEDKFPSRKKNATPPEIVEVEDSPGHVKKIIKARKRRLKGKDQRQYLVRFKNQTADTDKWLAEDVMPDESLHLRSFGASRRTKQSHK
;
A
#
# COMPACT_ATOMS: atom_id res chain seq x y z
N MET A 1 29.17 5.16 -56.71
CA MET A 1 28.60 3.79 -56.75
C MET A 1 28.27 3.37 -55.33
N VAL A 2 27.19 2.59 -55.18
CA VAL A 2 26.30 2.55 -54.01
C VAL A 2 26.79 1.54 -52.97
N ASN A 3 26.95 1.95 -51.70
CA ASN A 3 27.04 1.00 -50.59
C ASN A 3 25.63 0.73 -50.06
N GLN A 4 25.00 -0.33 -50.57
CA GLN A 4 23.81 -0.93 -49.97
C GLN A 4 24.26 -1.97 -48.95
N TYR A 5 23.95 -1.77 -47.66
CA TYR A 5 23.58 -2.85 -46.75
C TYR A 5 22.67 -2.25 -45.67
N VAL A 6 21.35 -2.33 -45.90
CA VAL A 6 20.36 -2.16 -44.84
C VAL A 6 20.32 -3.48 -44.09
N GLN A 7 21.01 -3.56 -42.96
CA GLN A 7 20.87 -4.69 -42.06
C GLN A 7 19.52 -4.55 -41.35
N THR A 8 18.58 -5.44 -41.66
CA THR A 8 17.32 -5.58 -40.91
C THR A 8 17.64 -6.01 -39.48
N GLU A 9 17.09 -5.31 -38.49
CA GLU A 9 17.40 -5.47 -37.06
C GLU A 9 17.01 -6.84 -36.47
N GLU A 10 16.42 -7.72 -37.28
CA GLU A 10 15.91 -9.02 -36.88
C GLU A 10 17.02 -10.06 -36.64
N ASP A 11 18.17 -9.93 -37.30
CA ASP A 11 19.29 -10.88 -37.15
C ASP A 11 20.13 -10.61 -35.89
N LYS A 12 20.00 -9.42 -35.28
CA LYS A 12 20.87 -9.02 -34.18
C LYS A 12 20.44 -9.61 -32.82
N PHE A 13 19.20 -10.05 -32.70
CA PHE A 13 18.66 -10.55 -31.43
C PHE A 13 17.69 -11.74 -31.65
N PRO A 14 18.20 -12.92 -32.05
CA PRO A 14 17.37 -14.13 -32.24
C PRO A 14 16.67 -14.61 -30.95
N SER A 15 17.03 -14.03 -29.79
CA SER A 15 16.48 -14.33 -28.48
C SER A 15 15.14 -13.63 -28.18
N ARG A 16 14.66 -12.72 -29.05
CA ARG A 16 13.42 -11.96 -28.82
C ARG A 16 12.16 -12.80 -29.14
N LYS A 17 12.11 -14.04 -28.65
CA LYS A 17 10.91 -14.88 -28.69
C LYS A 17 9.87 -14.27 -27.74
N LYS A 18 8.82 -13.68 -28.30
CA LYS A 18 7.70 -13.06 -27.58
C LYS A 18 6.72 -14.13 -27.08
N ASN A 19 7.10 -14.87 -26.05
CA ASN A 19 6.15 -15.64 -25.24
C ASN A 19 6.11 -15.02 -23.84
N ALA A 20 5.62 -13.78 -23.75
CA ALA A 20 5.29 -13.17 -22.48
C ALA A 20 3.81 -13.44 -22.20
N THR A 21 3.52 -14.57 -21.56
CA THR A 21 2.26 -14.72 -20.84
C THR A 21 2.19 -13.55 -19.84
N PRO A 22 1.13 -12.72 -19.83
CA PRO A 22 0.99 -11.68 -18.83
C PRO A 22 1.12 -12.33 -17.45
N PRO A 23 1.94 -11.80 -16.53
CA PRO A 23 1.96 -12.33 -15.18
C PRO A 23 0.54 -12.24 -14.62
N GLU A 24 0.03 -13.38 -14.18
CA GLU A 24 -1.18 -13.45 -13.37
C GLU A 24 -1.00 -12.50 -12.19
N ILE A 25 -1.93 -11.55 -12.03
CA ILE A 25 -1.90 -10.58 -10.94
C ILE A 25 -2.17 -11.38 -9.67
N VAL A 26 -1.10 -11.86 -9.05
CA VAL A 26 -1.17 -12.45 -7.72
C VAL A 26 -1.67 -11.33 -6.82
N GLU A 27 -2.88 -11.48 -6.25
CA GLU A 27 -3.34 -10.63 -5.16
C GLU A 27 -2.26 -10.74 -4.08
N VAL A 28 -1.43 -9.70 -3.98
CA VAL A 28 -0.39 -9.62 -2.97
C VAL A 28 -1.12 -9.71 -1.66
N GLU A 29 -1.06 -10.87 -1.00
CA GLU A 29 -1.45 -11.00 0.39
C GLU A 29 -0.80 -9.83 1.10
N ASP A 30 -1.64 -8.94 1.64
CA ASP A 30 -1.22 -7.74 2.33
C ASP A 30 -0.42 -8.15 3.57
N SER A 31 0.83 -8.56 3.39
CA SER A 31 1.85 -8.44 4.42
C SER A 31 1.69 -7.02 4.92
N PRO A 32 1.40 -6.80 6.21
CA PRO A 32 1.01 -5.48 6.69
C PRO A 32 2.16 -4.54 6.36
N GLY A 33 1.98 -3.79 5.26
CA GLY A 33 2.95 -2.83 4.81
C GLY A 33 3.22 -1.93 6.00
N HIS A 34 4.46 -1.49 6.17
CA HIS A 34 4.80 -0.65 7.31
C HIS A 34 3.78 0.48 7.42
N VAL A 35 3.16 0.61 8.58
CA VAL A 35 2.16 1.64 8.79
C VAL A 35 2.83 3.00 8.69
N LYS A 36 2.21 3.91 7.93
CA LYS A 36 2.63 5.31 7.85
C LYS A 36 2.00 6.12 8.97
N LYS A 37 0.67 6.06 9.12
CA LYS A 37 -0.07 6.80 10.16
C LYS A 37 -1.52 6.31 10.33
N ILE A 38 -2.09 6.61 11.49
CA ILE A 38 -3.53 6.53 11.74
C ILE A 38 -4.19 7.84 11.32
N ILE A 39 -5.30 7.76 10.60
CA ILE A 39 -6.06 8.90 10.10
C ILE A 39 -7.32 9.13 10.91
N LYS A 40 -8.05 8.05 11.25
CA LYS A 40 -9.30 8.10 12.00
C LYS A 40 -9.38 6.96 13.00
N ALA A 41 -10.24 7.12 14.00
CA ALA A 41 -10.62 6.07 14.93
C ALA A 41 -12.14 5.95 14.95
N ARG A 42 -12.65 4.72 15.13
CA ARG A 42 -14.08 4.45 15.35
C ARG A 42 -14.25 3.31 16.35
N LYS A 43 -15.42 3.25 16.98
CA LYS A 43 -15.84 2.10 17.80
C LYS A 43 -16.87 1.31 17.01
N ARG A 44 -16.75 -0.02 16.98
CA ARG A 44 -17.68 -0.91 16.29
C ARG A 44 -17.92 -2.15 17.15
N ARG A 45 -19.18 -2.60 17.22
CA ARG A 45 -19.51 -3.87 17.86
C ARG A 45 -19.40 -4.99 16.83
N LEU A 46 -18.43 -5.89 17.00
CA LEU A 46 -18.24 -7.07 16.15
C LEU A 46 -18.41 -8.33 16.99
N LYS A 47 -19.24 -9.28 16.55
CA LYS A 47 -19.51 -10.54 17.26
C LYS A 47 -19.86 -10.33 18.76
N GLY A 48 -20.68 -9.30 19.03
CA GLY A 48 -21.12 -8.98 20.39
C GLY A 48 -20.12 -8.22 21.26
N LYS A 49 -18.87 -8.04 20.82
CA LYS A 49 -17.81 -7.33 21.54
C LYS A 49 -17.58 -5.93 20.96
N ASP A 50 -17.40 -4.94 21.83
CA ASP A 50 -17.02 -3.60 21.42
C ASP A 50 -15.53 -3.57 21.09
N GLN A 51 -15.20 -3.18 19.87
CA GLN A 51 -13.83 -3.12 19.38
C GLN A 51 -13.52 -1.73 18.83
N ARG A 52 -12.31 -1.24 19.12
CA ARG A 52 -11.77 -0.03 18.49
C ARG A 52 -11.12 -0.41 17.17
N GLN A 53 -11.43 0.38 16.15
CA GLN A 53 -10.79 0.27 14.85
C GLN A 53 -10.16 1.60 14.46
N TYR A 54 -9.03 1.51 13.79
CA TYR A 54 -8.26 2.65 13.32
C TYR A 54 -8.14 2.58 11.79
N LEU A 55 -8.38 3.70 11.13
CA LEU A 55 -8.17 3.83 9.69
C LEU A 55 -6.69 4.10 9.47
N VAL A 56 -6.02 3.13 8.87
CA VAL A 56 -4.56 3.09 8.76
C VAL A 56 -4.17 3.38 7.31
N ARG A 57 -3.21 4.29 7.14
CA ARG A 57 -2.49 4.48 5.89
C ARG A 57 -1.16 3.74 5.93
N PHE A 58 -0.92 2.94 4.92
CA PHE A 58 0.35 2.24 4.72
C PHE A 58 1.40 3.13 4.04
N LYS A 59 2.68 2.82 4.26
CA LYS A 59 3.78 3.49 3.55
C LYS A 59 3.68 3.19 2.05
N ASN A 60 3.98 4.21 1.25
CA ASN A 60 3.99 4.14 -0.22
C ASN A 60 2.65 3.75 -0.87
N GLN A 61 1.55 3.79 -0.13
CA GLN A 61 0.22 3.58 -0.67
C GLN A 61 -0.63 4.85 -0.66
N THR A 62 -1.63 4.89 -1.54
CA THR A 62 -2.53 6.03 -1.73
C THR A 62 -3.69 6.00 -0.74
N ALA A 63 -4.69 6.87 -0.94
CA ALA A 63 -5.85 6.91 -0.05
C ALA A 63 -6.85 5.79 -0.25
N ASP A 64 -6.84 5.20 -1.43
CA ASP A 64 -7.81 4.21 -1.83
C ASP A 64 -7.54 2.86 -1.18
N THR A 65 -6.33 2.65 -0.67
CA THR A 65 -5.89 1.42 -0.01
C THR A 65 -5.93 1.50 1.51
N ASP A 66 -6.46 2.59 2.08
CA ASP A 66 -6.60 2.70 3.53
C ASP A 66 -7.53 1.61 4.08
N LYS A 67 -7.10 0.94 5.15
CA LYS A 67 -7.85 -0.16 5.76
C LYS A 67 -8.17 0.15 7.22
N TRP A 68 -9.35 -0.31 7.64
CA TRP A 68 -9.74 -0.30 9.06
C TRP A 68 -9.15 -1.52 9.74
N LEU A 69 -8.17 -1.31 10.62
CA LEU A 69 -7.56 -2.36 11.41
C LEU A 69 -8.01 -2.29 12.87
N ALA A 70 -8.08 -3.45 13.51
CA ALA A 70 -8.19 -3.54 14.95
C ALA A 70 -6.87 -3.12 15.61
N GLU A 71 -6.94 -2.73 16.89
CA GLU A 71 -5.76 -2.40 17.69
C GLU A 71 -4.76 -3.57 17.72
N ASP A 72 -5.26 -4.79 17.94
CA ASP A 72 -4.45 -6.01 18.12
C ASP A 72 -3.76 -6.50 16.84
N VAL A 73 -4.18 -6.02 15.66
CA VAL A 73 -3.69 -6.48 14.35
C VAL A 73 -2.68 -5.50 13.75
N MET A 74 -2.56 -4.32 14.34
CA MET A 74 -1.73 -3.25 13.82
C MET A 74 -0.27 -3.41 14.31
N PRO A 75 0.74 -3.31 13.43
CA PRO A 75 2.13 -3.29 13.88
C PRO A 75 2.46 -1.94 14.55
N ASP A 76 3.29 -1.98 15.59
CA ASP A 76 3.73 -0.81 16.37
C ASP A 76 2.59 0.11 16.82
N GLU A 77 1.48 -0.48 17.26
CA GLU A 77 0.22 0.20 17.55
C GLU A 77 0.43 1.33 18.57
N SER A 78 1.20 1.08 19.62
CA SER A 78 1.53 2.05 20.67
C SER A 78 2.17 3.34 20.14
N LEU A 79 3.13 3.22 19.20
CA LEU A 79 3.82 4.37 18.60
C LEU A 79 2.86 5.23 17.77
N HIS A 80 2.05 4.56 16.95
CA HIS A 80 1.11 5.22 16.06
C HIS A 80 -0.07 5.84 16.82
N LEU A 81 -0.57 5.19 17.86
CA LEU A 81 -1.62 5.71 18.74
C LEU A 81 -1.17 6.94 19.50
N ARG A 82 0.07 6.94 20.03
CA ARG A 82 0.65 8.11 20.71
C ARG A 82 0.73 9.31 19.75
N SER A 83 1.23 9.09 18.55
CA SER A 83 1.36 10.11 17.51
C SER A 83 0.00 10.66 17.06
N PHE A 84 -0.98 9.77 16.87
CA PHE A 84 -2.36 10.11 16.52
C PHE A 84 -3.04 10.93 17.64
N GLY A 85 -2.90 10.52 18.89
CA GLY A 85 -3.43 11.22 20.05
C GLY A 85 -2.80 12.61 20.25
N ALA A 86 -1.50 12.76 19.99
CA ALA A 86 -0.83 14.06 20.01
C ALA A 86 -1.38 14.99 18.91
N SER A 87 -1.47 14.50 17.67
CA SER A 87 -1.98 15.30 16.54
C SER A 87 -3.43 15.73 16.71
N ARG A 88 -4.27 14.95 17.39
CA ARG A 88 -5.66 15.33 17.65
C ARG A 88 -5.79 16.43 18.69
N ARG A 89 -4.97 16.39 19.74
CA ARG A 89 -4.97 17.41 20.80
C ARG A 89 -4.57 18.77 20.26
N THR A 90 -3.55 18.84 19.40
CA THR A 90 -3.10 20.10 18.81
C THR A 90 -4.15 20.73 17.90
N LYS A 91 -4.85 19.92 17.08
CA LYS A 91 -5.92 20.42 16.20
C LYS A 91 -7.16 20.93 16.94
N GLN A 92 -7.38 20.49 18.17
CA GLN A 92 -8.51 20.94 19.00
C GLN A 92 -8.18 22.21 19.81
N SER A 93 -6.90 22.57 19.93
CA SER A 93 -6.45 23.70 20.76
C SER A 93 -6.40 25.05 20.04
N HIS A 94 -6.75 25.11 18.76
CA HIS A 94 -6.82 26.35 17.96
C HIS A 94 -8.26 26.74 17.60
N LYS A 95 -9.20 26.53 18.51
CA LYS A 95 -10.59 26.95 18.33
C LYS A 95 -11.07 27.73 19.53
#